data_AF-A0A434A524-F1
#
_entry.id   AF-A0A434A524-F1
#
_cell.length_a   1.000
_cell.length_b   1.000
_cell.length_c   1.000
_cell.angle_alpha   90.00
_cell.angle_beta   90.00
_cell.angle_gamma   90.00
#
_symmetry.space_group_name_H-M   'P 1'
#
loop_
_entity.id
_entity.type
_entity.pdbx_description
1 polymer ?
#
loop_
_entity_poly.entity_id
_entity_poly.type
_entity_poly.pdbx_seq_one_letter_code
_entity_poly.pdbx_strand_id
1 'polypeptide(L)'
;MTFIKTISTFLITLLIVPTTFGQESKHKTKILLIGTIHFETPHTDNFELKVDDFLSAKRQSELEDLTNALSQTKATKVMIERPIENQRSSDSLYTLYVKGHYKLTVSEREQIGFRLGKKLKLNRINCVDKFYAMHDSLMAATAKENNQLYLLKDLGTEANAMLNAYDATLKKGTITEVLKYINKPEELKRNLSLYLKFIAKIGAGKNFAGAEAVSEWYLRNLAIYSNITNQVEPSDKYVILIFGQGHIPILKHLLQYNDDFEVVELSSVLK
;
A
#
# COMPACT_ATOMS: atom_id res chain seq x y z
N MET A 1 -49.28 5.85 79.45
CA MET A 1 -48.90 4.67 78.64
C MET A 1 -49.08 5.03 77.17
N THR A 2 -47.99 5.36 76.46
CA THR A 2 -47.91 5.27 75.00
C THR A 2 -46.47 5.43 74.53
N PHE A 3 -45.96 4.36 73.94
CA PHE A 3 -44.65 4.16 73.30
C PHE A 3 -44.56 4.89 71.96
N ILE A 4 -43.50 5.67 71.67
CA ILE A 4 -43.05 5.99 70.29
C ILE A 4 -41.51 6.16 70.30
N LYS A 5 -40.77 5.07 70.02
CA LYS A 5 -40.04 4.75 68.77
C LYS A 5 -38.79 5.62 68.49
N THR A 6 -37.65 5.06 68.86
CA THR A 6 -36.29 5.42 68.44
C THR A 6 -36.14 5.23 66.92
N ILE A 7 -35.77 6.27 66.20
CA ILE A 7 -35.38 6.19 64.78
C ILE A 7 -33.86 6.08 64.74
N SER A 8 -33.35 4.87 64.44
CA SER A 8 -31.95 4.67 64.06
C SER A 8 -31.80 4.98 62.58
N THR A 9 -31.18 6.12 62.28
CA THR A 9 -30.82 6.51 60.91
C THR A 9 -29.58 5.72 60.48
N PHE A 10 -29.75 4.68 59.67
CA PHE A 10 -28.64 3.95 59.06
C PHE A 10 -28.15 4.73 57.85
N LEU A 11 -27.02 5.44 57.99
CA LEU A 11 -26.38 6.16 56.89
C LEU A 11 -25.59 5.14 56.05
N ILE A 12 -26.16 4.70 54.92
CA ILE A 12 -25.42 3.93 53.91
C ILE A 12 -24.61 4.94 53.09
N THR A 13 -23.36 5.16 53.46
CA THR A 13 -22.38 5.82 52.60
C THR A 13 -22.02 4.90 51.45
N LEU A 14 -22.64 5.13 50.29
CA LEU A 14 -22.28 4.51 49.03
C LEU A 14 -20.90 5.05 48.61
N LEU A 15 -19.84 4.30 48.87
CA LEU A 15 -18.51 4.54 48.33
C LEU A 15 -18.57 4.33 46.81
N ILE A 16 -18.82 5.40 46.06
CA ILE A 16 -18.58 5.45 44.63
C ILE A 16 -17.07 5.43 44.46
N VAL A 17 -16.48 4.24 44.32
CA VAL A 17 -15.12 4.10 43.83
C VAL A 17 -15.17 4.51 42.36
N PRO A 18 -14.52 5.61 41.93
CA PRO A 18 -14.35 5.85 40.52
C PRO A 18 -13.42 4.75 40.02
N THR A 19 -13.98 3.68 39.45
CA THR A 19 -13.21 2.81 38.57
C THR A 19 -12.91 3.63 37.34
N THR A 20 -11.85 4.44 37.41
CA THR A 20 -11.18 4.94 36.22
C THR A 20 -10.63 3.71 35.52
N PHE A 21 -11.42 3.12 34.63
CA PHE A 21 -10.87 2.36 33.53
C PHE A 21 -10.02 3.35 32.75
N GLY A 22 -8.74 3.44 33.12
CA GLY A 22 -7.75 4.05 32.25
C GLY A 22 -7.81 3.24 30.98
N GLN A 23 -8.44 3.79 29.94
CA GLN A 23 -8.41 3.23 28.62
C GLN A 23 -6.96 3.39 28.17
N GLU A 24 -6.15 2.36 28.45
CA GLU A 24 -4.77 2.28 28.01
C GLU A 24 -4.78 2.58 26.52
N SER A 25 -4.07 3.63 26.08
CA SER A 25 -4.14 4.06 24.69
C SER A 25 -3.76 2.87 23.82
N LYS A 26 -4.73 2.35 23.05
CA LYS A 26 -4.51 1.18 22.19
C LYS A 26 -3.29 1.48 21.32
N HIS A 27 -2.23 0.68 21.49
CA HIS A 27 -1.01 0.84 20.71
C HIS A 27 -1.35 0.68 19.24
N LYS A 28 -1.20 1.75 18.45
CA LYS A 28 -1.45 1.71 17.00
C LYS A 28 -0.30 1.05 16.27
N THR A 29 -0.59 0.16 15.33
CA THR A 29 0.44 -0.44 14.49
C THR A 29 0.86 0.58 13.44
N LYS A 30 2.16 0.85 13.33
CA LYS A 30 2.71 1.75 12.32
C LYS A 30 2.71 1.07 10.95
N ILE A 31 2.16 1.72 9.95
CA ILE A 31 2.09 1.20 8.58
C ILE A 31 2.86 2.13 7.65
N LEU A 32 3.94 1.65 7.07
CA LEU A 32 4.67 2.35 6.00
C LEU A 32 4.24 1.80 4.65
N LEU A 33 3.64 2.66 3.82
CA LEU A 33 3.31 2.36 2.42
C LEU A 33 4.45 2.83 1.51
N ILE A 34 4.94 1.93 0.65
CA ILE A 34 5.98 2.22 -0.33
C ILE A 34 5.43 1.93 -1.72
N GLY A 35 5.11 2.98 -2.47
CA GLY A 35 4.83 2.92 -3.89
C GLY A 35 6.10 2.64 -4.68
N THR A 36 6.02 1.78 -5.68
CA THR A 36 7.11 1.43 -6.59
C THR A 36 6.71 1.73 -8.03
N ILE A 37 7.70 1.67 -8.92
CA ILE A 37 7.51 1.80 -10.38
C ILE A 37 7.34 0.45 -11.09
N HIS A 38 7.20 -0.65 -10.33
CA HIS A 38 7.31 -2.04 -10.78
C HIS A 38 8.60 -2.33 -11.57
N PHE A 39 9.43 -3.27 -11.10
CA PHE A 39 10.73 -3.53 -11.75
C PHE A 39 10.63 -4.58 -12.87
N GLU A 40 9.58 -5.39 -12.88
CA GLU A 40 9.36 -6.47 -13.85
C GLU A 40 8.73 -5.95 -15.14
N THR A 41 9.26 -6.39 -16.29
CA THR A 41 8.61 -6.22 -17.60
C THR A 41 8.24 -7.59 -18.21
N PRO A 42 7.11 -7.71 -18.93
CA PRO A 42 6.09 -6.69 -19.13
C PRO A 42 5.27 -6.45 -17.87
N HIS A 43 4.92 -5.18 -17.63
CA HIS A 43 3.99 -4.80 -16.58
C HIS A 43 2.57 -5.22 -16.96
N THR A 44 1.71 -5.50 -15.98
CA THR A 44 0.25 -5.63 -16.23
C THR A 44 -0.43 -4.29 -16.48
N ASP A 45 0.29 -3.18 -16.27
CA ASP A 45 -0.17 -1.82 -16.52
C ASP A 45 0.17 -1.41 -17.97
N ASN A 46 -0.71 -0.64 -18.60
CA ASN A 46 -0.64 -0.27 -20.04
C ASN A 46 0.55 0.64 -20.44
N PHE A 47 1.46 0.96 -19.52
CA PHE A 47 2.49 1.98 -19.69
C PHE A 47 3.86 1.46 -19.21
N GLU A 48 4.78 1.19 -20.13
CA GLU A 48 6.11 0.62 -19.86
C GLU A 48 7.20 1.68 -19.65
N LEU A 49 8.10 1.45 -18.68
CA LEU A 49 9.32 2.24 -18.52
C LEU A 49 10.43 1.72 -19.45
N LYS A 50 11.25 2.62 -20.01
CA LYS A 50 12.44 2.22 -20.76
C LYS A 50 13.51 1.73 -19.79
N VAL A 51 13.48 0.42 -19.56
CA VAL A 51 14.12 -0.34 -18.49
C VAL A 51 15.55 0.10 -18.21
N ASP A 52 15.80 0.45 -16.95
CA ASP A 52 17.12 0.44 -16.35
C ASP A 52 17.45 -0.98 -15.87
N ASP A 53 18.70 -1.41 -15.96
CA ASP A 53 19.09 -2.75 -15.49
C ASP A 53 19.13 -2.76 -13.95
N PHE A 54 18.00 -3.11 -13.34
CA PHE A 54 17.87 -3.25 -11.88
C PHE A 54 18.76 -4.36 -11.30
N LEU A 55 19.29 -5.28 -12.13
CA LEU A 55 20.24 -6.31 -11.71
C LEU A 55 21.70 -5.87 -11.86
N SER A 56 21.96 -4.70 -12.44
CA SER A 56 23.31 -4.13 -12.54
C SER A 56 23.93 -3.90 -11.15
N ALA A 57 25.26 -3.98 -11.06
CA ALA A 57 25.97 -3.79 -9.79
C ALA A 57 25.63 -2.47 -9.08
N LYS A 58 25.46 -1.39 -9.86
CA LYS A 58 25.02 -0.08 -9.34
C LYS A 58 23.66 -0.17 -8.67
N ARG A 59 22.64 -0.69 -9.38
CA ARG A 59 21.27 -0.79 -8.85
C ARG A 59 21.16 -1.78 -7.70
N GLN A 60 21.93 -2.86 -7.73
CA GLN A 60 22.00 -3.82 -6.63
C GLN A 60 22.60 -3.21 -5.35
N SER A 61 23.59 -2.31 -5.47
CA SER A 61 24.12 -1.53 -4.35
C SER A 61 23.08 -0.55 -3.80
N GLU A 62 22.39 0.18 -4.67
CA GLU A 62 21.34 1.13 -4.24
C GLU A 62 20.17 0.43 -3.52
N LEU A 63 19.77 -0.77 -3.98
CA LEU A 63 18.77 -1.60 -3.30
C LEU A 63 19.24 -2.08 -1.93
N GLU A 64 20.54 -2.34 -1.79
CA GLU A 64 21.14 -2.69 -0.51
C GLU A 64 21.07 -1.51 0.46
N ASP A 65 21.44 -0.31 0.01
CA ASP A 65 21.37 0.92 0.81
C ASP A 65 19.92 1.27 1.20
N LEU A 66 18.99 1.17 0.25
CA LEU A 66 17.56 1.35 0.50
C LEU A 66 17.06 0.40 1.59
N THR A 67 17.33 -0.89 1.45
CA THR A 67 16.84 -1.89 2.40
C THR A 67 17.57 -1.83 3.75
N ASN A 68 18.82 -1.34 3.79
CA ASN A 68 19.51 -1.00 5.03
C ASN A 68 18.81 0.14 5.77
N ALA A 69 18.43 1.22 5.06
CA ALA A 69 17.69 2.33 5.64
C ALA A 69 16.31 1.89 6.17
N LEU A 70 15.55 1.14 5.36
CA LEU A 70 14.23 0.62 5.76
C LEU A 70 14.31 -0.34 6.97
N SER A 71 15.40 -1.09 7.11
CA SER A 71 15.57 -2.01 8.24
C SER A 71 15.67 -1.30 9.60
N GLN A 72 16.01 -0.01 9.63
CA GLN A 72 16.09 0.79 10.85
C GLN A 72 14.72 0.99 11.52
N THR A 73 13.63 0.82 10.76
CA THR A 73 12.26 0.81 11.30
C THR A 73 12.00 -0.34 12.27
N LYS A 74 12.83 -1.40 12.21
CA LYS A 74 12.65 -2.66 12.94
C LYS A 74 11.25 -3.26 12.71
N ALA A 75 10.76 -3.17 11.46
CA ALA A 75 9.48 -3.73 11.07
C ALA A 75 9.37 -5.21 11.45
N THR A 76 8.23 -5.57 12.03
CA THR A 76 7.91 -6.95 12.42
C THR A 76 7.23 -7.70 11.28
N LYS A 77 6.83 -6.98 10.23
CA LYS A 77 6.18 -7.57 9.05
C LYS A 77 6.48 -6.78 7.79
N VAL A 78 6.62 -7.52 6.69
CA VAL A 78 6.71 -6.98 5.33
C VAL A 78 5.64 -7.69 4.50
N MET A 79 4.80 -6.90 3.83
CA MET A 79 3.77 -7.40 2.92
C MET A 79 4.02 -6.87 1.50
N ILE A 80 3.79 -7.72 0.51
CA ILE A 80 4.08 -7.45 -0.91
C ILE A 80 2.83 -7.58 -1.77
N GLU A 81 2.81 -6.84 -2.88
CA GLU A 81 1.83 -6.97 -3.95
C GLU A 81 1.97 -8.30 -4.71
N ARG A 82 1.60 -9.38 -4.05
CA ARG A 82 1.53 -10.71 -4.65
C ARG A 82 0.24 -11.39 -4.22
N PRO A 83 -0.48 -12.08 -5.12
CA PRO A 83 -1.74 -12.70 -4.79
C PRO A 83 -1.60 -13.60 -3.57
N ILE A 84 -2.55 -13.51 -2.63
CA ILE A 84 -2.53 -14.29 -1.39
C ILE A 84 -2.45 -15.80 -1.65
N GLU A 85 -2.99 -16.26 -2.78
CA GLU A 85 -2.93 -17.66 -3.24
C GLU A 85 -1.48 -18.12 -3.54
N ASN A 86 -0.54 -17.19 -3.72
CA ASN A 86 0.89 -17.48 -3.93
C ASN A 86 1.71 -17.45 -2.63
N GLN A 87 1.08 -17.41 -1.46
CA GLN A 87 1.81 -17.37 -0.19
C GLN A 87 2.76 -18.57 -0.02
N ARG A 88 2.30 -19.80 -0.32
CA ARG A 88 3.11 -21.02 -0.14
C ARG A 88 4.36 -21.05 -1.03
N SER A 89 4.23 -20.62 -2.28
CA SER A 89 5.37 -20.53 -3.20
C SER A 89 6.34 -19.42 -2.75
N SER A 90 5.81 -18.27 -2.30
CA SER A 90 6.63 -17.18 -1.78
C SER A 90 7.40 -17.57 -0.51
N ASP A 91 6.78 -18.29 0.42
CA ASP A 91 7.44 -18.80 1.64
C ASP A 91 8.61 -19.75 1.28
N SER A 92 8.42 -20.58 0.26
CA SER A 92 9.44 -21.52 -0.22
C SER A 92 10.63 -20.80 -0.86
N LEU A 93 10.37 -19.82 -1.75
CA LEU A 93 11.41 -19.00 -2.39
C LEU A 93 12.15 -18.14 -1.37
N TYR A 94 11.43 -17.52 -0.44
CA TYR A 94 12.02 -16.70 0.62
C TYR A 94 12.93 -17.54 1.54
N THR A 95 12.50 -18.76 1.90
CA THR A 95 13.33 -19.69 2.69
C THR A 95 14.64 -20.04 1.97
N LEU A 96 14.58 -20.32 0.67
CA LEU A 96 15.78 -20.59 -0.14
C LEU A 96 16.69 -19.35 -0.22
N TYR A 97 16.11 -18.16 -0.34
CA TYR A 97 16.86 -16.90 -0.36
C TYR A 97 17.60 -16.61 0.94
N VAL A 98 16.92 -16.80 2.09
CA VAL A 98 17.54 -16.64 3.41
C VAL A 98 18.74 -17.60 3.55
N LYS A 99 18.61 -18.84 3.08
CA LYS A 99 19.67 -19.87 3.08
C LYS A 99 20.78 -19.65 2.03
N GLY A 100 20.63 -18.68 1.12
CA GLY A 100 21.60 -18.43 0.05
C GLY A 100 21.51 -19.39 -1.14
N HIS A 101 20.40 -20.13 -1.27
CA HIS A 101 20.13 -21.07 -2.36
C HIS A 101 19.17 -20.52 -3.43
N TYR A 102 18.89 -19.21 -3.39
CA TYR A 102 18.03 -18.56 -4.38
C TYR A 102 18.60 -17.19 -4.74
N LYS A 103 18.67 -16.92 -6.04
CA LYS A 103 19.01 -15.61 -6.59
C LYS A 103 17.71 -14.86 -6.84
N LEU A 104 17.61 -13.65 -6.29
CA LEU A 104 16.43 -12.80 -6.47
C LEU A 104 16.21 -12.47 -7.95
N THR A 105 14.95 -12.50 -8.36
CA THR A 105 14.50 -11.99 -9.66
C THR A 105 14.51 -10.47 -9.69
N VAL A 106 14.21 -9.85 -10.84
CA VAL A 106 14.15 -8.40 -10.96
C VAL A 106 13.01 -7.76 -10.13
N SER A 107 12.01 -8.54 -9.72
CA SER A 107 10.83 -8.09 -8.98
C SER A 107 11.15 -7.22 -7.77
N GLU A 108 10.50 -6.07 -7.61
CA GLU A 108 10.57 -5.22 -6.41
C GLU A 108 10.14 -5.97 -5.15
N ARG A 109 9.23 -6.94 -5.31
CA ARG A 109 8.73 -7.80 -4.23
C ARG A 109 9.86 -8.63 -3.63
N GLU A 110 10.84 -8.99 -4.45
CA GLU A 110 12.01 -9.75 -4.06
C GLU A 110 13.20 -8.81 -3.76
N GLN A 111 13.53 -7.90 -4.67
CA GLN A 111 14.62 -6.94 -4.56
C GLN A 111 14.49 -6.01 -3.35
N ILE A 112 13.27 -5.65 -2.95
CA ILE A 112 13.03 -4.87 -1.73
C ILE A 112 12.48 -5.80 -0.64
N GLY A 113 11.38 -6.50 -0.90
CA GLY A 113 10.66 -7.26 0.12
C GLY A 113 11.48 -8.39 0.74
N PHE A 114 12.04 -9.30 -0.07
CA PHE A 114 12.82 -10.43 0.45
C PHE A 114 14.11 -9.98 1.11
N ARG A 115 14.84 -9.03 0.50
CA ARG A 115 16.04 -8.42 1.12
C ARG A 115 15.75 -7.86 2.50
N LEU A 116 14.68 -7.06 2.60
CA LEU A 116 14.28 -6.41 3.83
C LEU A 116 13.87 -7.43 4.89
N GLY A 117 13.08 -8.44 4.53
CA GLY A 117 12.73 -9.53 5.46
C GLY A 117 13.95 -10.25 6.01
N LYS A 118 14.93 -10.57 5.15
CA LYS A 118 16.18 -11.24 5.57
C LYS A 118 16.96 -10.39 6.58
N LYS A 119 17.07 -9.08 6.34
CA LYS A 119 17.74 -8.11 7.25
C LYS A 119 17.03 -8.00 8.59
N LEU A 120 15.70 -7.98 8.57
CA LEU A 120 14.83 -7.94 9.75
C LEU A 120 14.68 -9.30 10.43
N LYS A 121 15.27 -10.37 9.87
CA LYS A 121 15.16 -11.76 10.36
C LYS A 121 13.70 -12.23 10.47
N LEU A 122 12.86 -11.81 9.53
CA LEU A 122 11.47 -12.25 9.46
C LEU A 122 11.39 -13.70 9.01
N ASN A 123 10.47 -14.45 9.60
CA ASN A 123 10.23 -15.85 9.23
C ASN A 123 9.53 -15.99 7.86
N ARG A 124 8.83 -14.93 7.41
CA ARG A 124 8.10 -14.92 6.14
C ARG A 124 7.91 -13.51 5.60
N ILE A 125 7.51 -13.44 4.33
CA ILE A 125 7.00 -12.25 3.65
C ILE A 125 5.54 -12.50 3.30
N ASN A 126 4.64 -11.59 3.64
CA ASN A 126 3.19 -11.80 3.48
C ASN A 126 2.71 -11.36 2.09
N CYS A 127 1.98 -12.24 1.41
CA CYS A 127 1.25 -11.95 0.19
C CYS A 127 -0.13 -11.42 0.55
N VAL A 128 -0.51 -10.28 -0.02
CA VAL A 128 -1.76 -9.58 0.34
C VAL A 128 -2.55 -9.09 -0.87
N ASP A 129 -2.03 -9.28 -2.09
CA ASP A 129 -2.77 -8.87 -3.28
C ASP A 129 -3.97 -9.78 -3.56
N LYS A 130 -4.93 -9.26 -4.31
CA LYS A 130 -6.00 -10.01 -4.93
C LYS A 130 -6.21 -9.47 -6.34
N PHE A 131 -5.86 -10.26 -7.34
CA PHE A 131 -6.00 -9.81 -8.72
C PHE A 131 -7.48 -9.69 -9.10
N TYR A 132 -7.87 -8.49 -9.50
CA TYR A 132 -9.07 -8.20 -10.28
C TYR A 132 -8.62 -7.41 -11.50
N ALA A 133 -9.00 -7.87 -12.69
CA ALA A 133 -8.80 -7.10 -13.90
C ALA A 133 -9.83 -5.95 -13.93
N MET A 134 -9.39 -4.76 -14.31
CA MET A 134 -10.30 -3.68 -14.67
C MET A 134 -10.83 -3.96 -16.08
N HIS A 135 -12.15 -4.04 -16.24
CA HIS A 135 -12.76 -4.23 -17.54
C HIS A 135 -12.63 -2.97 -18.39
N ASP A 136 -11.93 -3.11 -19.53
CA ASP A 136 -11.71 -2.05 -20.53
C ASP A 136 -12.49 -2.32 -21.83
N SER A 137 -13.08 -3.50 -21.99
CA SER A 137 -13.62 -3.98 -23.28
C SER A 137 -14.63 -3.04 -23.95
N LEU A 138 -15.35 -2.22 -23.18
CA LEU A 138 -16.31 -1.23 -23.68
C LEU A 138 -15.83 0.23 -23.58
N MET A 139 -14.67 0.51 -23.00
CA MET A 139 -14.26 1.88 -22.67
C MET A 139 -13.99 2.70 -23.94
N ALA A 140 -13.20 2.17 -24.87
CA ALA A 140 -12.89 2.84 -26.14
C ALA A 140 -14.13 2.99 -27.02
N ALA A 141 -14.99 1.96 -27.08
CA ALA A 141 -16.25 2.00 -27.82
C ALA A 141 -17.21 3.06 -27.24
N THR A 142 -17.43 3.04 -25.92
CA THR A 142 -18.24 4.03 -25.20
C THR A 142 -17.68 5.44 -25.38
N ALA A 143 -16.35 5.60 -25.31
CA ALA A 143 -15.72 6.89 -25.52
C ALA A 143 -15.93 7.40 -26.95
N LYS A 144 -15.88 6.52 -27.95
CA LYS A 144 -16.15 6.88 -29.35
C LYS A 144 -17.61 7.28 -29.56
N GLU A 145 -18.56 6.47 -29.13
CA GLU A 145 -20.01 6.71 -29.26
C GLU A 145 -20.45 8.03 -28.60
N ASN A 146 -19.76 8.42 -27.53
CA ASN A 146 -20.08 9.62 -26.76
C ASN A 146 -19.24 10.86 -27.11
N ASN A 147 -18.42 10.82 -28.18
CA ASN A 147 -17.49 11.90 -28.55
C ASN A 147 -16.49 12.27 -27.42
N GLN A 148 -16.05 11.27 -26.66
CA GLN A 148 -15.19 11.35 -25.48
C GLN A 148 -13.77 10.82 -25.70
N LEU A 149 -13.37 10.50 -26.93
CA LEU A 149 -12.01 10.00 -27.24
C LEU A 149 -10.88 10.94 -26.77
N TYR A 150 -11.17 12.24 -26.61
CA TYR A 150 -10.22 13.19 -26.04
C TYR A 150 -9.79 12.80 -24.62
N LEU A 151 -10.65 12.17 -23.81
CA LEU A 151 -10.30 11.70 -22.46
C LEU A 151 -9.20 10.63 -22.51
N LEU A 152 -9.27 9.70 -23.47
CA LEU A 152 -8.27 8.65 -23.64
C LEU A 152 -6.95 9.22 -24.19
N LYS A 153 -7.03 10.19 -25.11
CA LYS A 153 -5.85 10.91 -25.61
C LYS A 153 -5.14 11.69 -24.50
N ASP A 154 -5.90 12.43 -23.70
CA ASP A 154 -5.36 13.25 -22.60
C ASP A 154 -4.79 12.35 -21.50
N LEU A 155 -5.47 11.23 -21.19
CA LEU A 155 -4.95 10.18 -20.30
C LEU A 155 -3.58 9.68 -20.77
N GLY A 156 -3.46 9.28 -22.04
CA GLY A 156 -2.19 8.80 -22.60
C GLY A 156 -1.10 9.87 -22.59
N THR A 157 -1.46 11.14 -22.81
CA THR A 157 -0.51 12.27 -22.74
C THR A 157 0.01 12.45 -21.32
N GLU A 158 -0.87 12.44 -20.32
CA GLU A 158 -0.51 12.59 -18.91
C GLU A 158 0.30 11.40 -18.39
N ALA A 159 -0.09 10.18 -18.72
CA ALA A 159 0.63 8.96 -18.35
C ALA A 159 2.04 8.93 -18.96
N ASN A 160 2.20 9.28 -20.24
CA ASN A 160 3.52 9.40 -20.86
C ASN A 160 4.38 10.48 -20.22
N ALA A 161 3.81 11.63 -19.86
CA ALA A 161 4.53 12.69 -19.16
C ALA A 161 5.01 12.23 -17.77
N MET A 162 4.23 11.41 -17.08
CA MET A 162 4.58 10.82 -15.79
C MET A 162 5.70 9.79 -15.93
N LEU A 163 5.59 8.84 -16.89
CA LEU A 163 6.67 7.87 -17.17
C LEU A 163 7.99 8.57 -17.51
N ASN A 164 7.95 9.60 -18.35
CA ASN A 164 9.15 10.37 -18.71
C ASN A 164 9.79 11.06 -17.48
N ALA A 165 8.99 11.52 -16.52
CA ALA A 165 9.49 12.08 -15.28
C ALA A 165 10.14 11.01 -14.38
N TYR A 166 9.59 9.79 -14.35
CA TYR A 166 10.15 8.67 -13.59
C TYR A 166 11.47 8.23 -14.20
N ASP A 167 11.51 8.05 -15.52
CA ASP A 167 12.73 7.73 -16.27
C ASP A 167 13.82 8.80 -16.07
N ALA A 168 13.45 10.09 -16.14
CA ALA A 168 14.40 11.18 -15.95
C ALA A 168 14.96 11.22 -14.51
N THR A 169 14.12 10.93 -13.52
CA THR A 169 14.52 10.86 -12.11
C THR A 169 15.44 9.65 -11.87
N LEU A 170 15.06 8.48 -12.38
CA LEU A 170 15.85 7.26 -12.25
C LEU A 170 17.21 7.38 -12.94
N LYS A 171 17.29 7.98 -14.14
CA LYS A 171 18.56 8.19 -14.86
C LYS A 171 19.52 9.11 -14.14
N LYS A 172 19.00 10.12 -13.45
CA LYS A 172 19.81 11.13 -12.75
C LYS A 172 20.11 10.75 -11.30
N GLY A 173 19.38 9.78 -10.74
CA GLY A 173 19.41 9.46 -9.33
C GLY A 173 19.50 7.97 -9.00
N THR A 174 19.24 7.69 -7.74
CA THR A 174 19.19 6.35 -7.13
C THR A 174 17.77 5.80 -7.11
N ILE A 175 17.63 4.50 -6.85
CA ILE A 175 16.33 3.87 -6.59
C ILE A 175 15.62 4.58 -5.42
N THR A 176 16.35 4.93 -4.36
CA THR A 176 15.81 5.68 -3.22
C THR A 176 15.20 7.03 -3.64
N GLU A 177 15.87 7.77 -4.51
CA GLU A 177 15.39 9.08 -4.97
C GLU A 177 14.14 8.98 -5.83
N VAL A 178 14.07 8.00 -6.75
CA VAL A 178 12.83 7.80 -7.53
C VAL A 178 11.68 7.35 -6.64
N LEU A 179 11.91 6.44 -5.67
CA LEU A 179 10.86 6.04 -4.72
C LEU A 179 10.40 7.23 -3.87
N LYS A 180 11.31 8.09 -3.39
CA LYS A 180 10.95 9.33 -2.69
C LYS A 180 10.14 10.26 -3.59
N TYR A 181 10.49 10.39 -4.86
CA TYR A 181 9.78 11.24 -5.82
C TYR A 181 8.34 10.77 -6.07
N ILE A 182 8.15 9.51 -6.44
CA ILE A 182 6.81 8.99 -6.80
C ILE A 182 5.86 8.86 -5.59
N ASN A 183 6.40 8.79 -4.37
CA ASN A 183 5.61 8.73 -3.14
C ASN A 183 5.28 10.12 -2.56
N LYS A 184 5.65 11.22 -3.23
CA LYS A 184 5.23 12.55 -2.80
C LYS A 184 3.71 12.72 -2.94
N PRO A 185 3.05 13.47 -2.04
CA PRO A 185 1.60 13.66 -2.10
C PRO A 185 1.08 14.14 -3.47
N GLU A 186 1.82 15.03 -4.14
CA GLU A 186 1.48 15.54 -5.46
C GLU A 186 1.55 14.48 -6.56
N GLU A 187 2.54 13.58 -6.53
CA GLU A 187 2.68 12.52 -7.53
C GLU A 187 1.67 11.39 -7.29
N LEU A 188 1.39 11.06 -6.03
CA LEU A 188 0.33 10.13 -5.65
C LEU A 188 -1.05 10.65 -6.10
N LYS A 189 -1.33 11.95 -5.89
CA LYS A 189 -2.54 12.61 -6.39
C LYS A 189 -2.59 12.59 -7.92
N ARG A 190 -1.47 12.86 -8.59
CA ARG A 190 -1.37 12.85 -10.05
C ARG A 190 -1.65 11.46 -10.62
N ASN A 191 -1.12 10.40 -10.00
CA ASN A 191 -1.39 9.02 -10.37
C ASN A 191 -2.88 8.65 -10.23
N LEU A 192 -3.49 8.89 -9.06
CA LEU A 192 -4.92 8.62 -8.88
C LEU A 192 -5.81 9.45 -9.82
N SER A 193 -5.36 10.65 -10.19
CA SER A 193 -6.07 11.50 -11.15
C SER A 193 -6.16 10.87 -12.54
N LEU A 194 -5.28 9.96 -12.93
CA LEU A 194 -5.39 9.23 -14.21
C LEU A 194 -6.75 8.51 -14.31
N TYR A 195 -7.17 7.87 -13.21
CA TYR A 195 -8.43 7.16 -13.10
C TYR A 195 -9.61 8.13 -12.93
N LEU A 196 -9.52 9.08 -12.01
CA LEU A 196 -10.67 9.92 -11.62
C LEU A 196 -10.95 11.05 -12.61
N LYS A 197 -9.90 11.68 -13.17
CA LYS A 197 -10.05 12.83 -14.08
C LYS A 197 -10.41 12.39 -15.50
N PHE A 198 -9.95 11.22 -15.93
CA PHE A 198 -10.11 10.76 -17.31
C PHE A 198 -11.05 9.56 -17.42
N ILE A 199 -10.70 8.43 -16.80
CA ILE A 199 -11.44 7.16 -16.99
C ILE A 199 -12.86 7.27 -16.45
N ALA A 200 -13.04 7.72 -15.19
CA ALA A 200 -14.35 7.76 -14.53
C ALA A 200 -15.42 8.61 -15.26
N LYS A 201 -15.01 9.52 -16.15
CA LYS A 201 -15.91 10.40 -16.92
C LYS A 201 -16.51 9.72 -18.15
N ILE A 202 -15.92 8.63 -18.62
CA ILE A 202 -16.35 7.93 -19.82
C ILE A 202 -17.75 7.34 -19.59
N GLY A 203 -18.71 7.70 -20.44
CA GLY A 203 -20.10 7.26 -20.33
C GLY A 203 -20.92 7.92 -19.22
N ALA A 204 -20.41 8.97 -18.55
CA ALA A 204 -21.13 9.67 -17.49
C ALA A 204 -22.49 10.22 -17.98
N GLY A 205 -23.55 10.00 -17.19
CA GLY A 205 -24.92 10.36 -17.55
C GLY A 205 -25.57 9.42 -18.56
N LYS A 206 -24.89 8.34 -18.95
CA LYS A 206 -25.36 7.29 -19.87
C LYS A 206 -25.14 5.92 -19.25
N ASN A 207 -24.17 5.15 -19.73
CA ASN A 207 -23.89 3.79 -19.28
C ASN A 207 -22.83 3.71 -18.16
N PHE A 208 -22.18 4.83 -17.81
CA PHE A 208 -21.18 4.91 -16.73
C PHE A 208 -20.00 3.92 -16.85
N ALA A 209 -19.66 3.47 -18.06
CA ALA A 209 -18.63 2.44 -18.29
C ALA A 209 -17.28 2.78 -17.62
N GLY A 210 -16.88 4.05 -17.64
CA GLY A 210 -15.65 4.49 -16.99
C GLY A 210 -15.70 4.44 -15.46
N ALA A 211 -16.85 4.78 -14.87
CA ALA A 211 -17.03 4.70 -13.42
C ALA A 211 -17.11 3.25 -12.94
N GLU A 212 -17.73 2.37 -13.71
CA GLU A 212 -17.76 0.93 -13.46
C GLU A 212 -16.34 0.34 -13.47
N ALA A 213 -15.54 0.61 -14.51
CA ALA A 213 -14.14 0.20 -14.58
C ALA A 213 -13.33 0.69 -13.36
N VAL A 214 -13.44 1.98 -13.01
CA VAL A 214 -12.73 2.53 -11.84
C VAL A 214 -13.24 1.89 -10.53
N SER A 215 -14.52 1.50 -10.43
CA SER A 215 -15.04 0.84 -9.24
C SER A 215 -14.38 -0.53 -8.99
N GLU A 216 -14.00 -1.25 -10.05
CA GLU A 216 -13.28 -2.53 -9.94
C GLU A 216 -11.85 -2.35 -9.43
N TRP A 217 -11.20 -1.24 -9.83
CA TRP A 217 -9.91 -0.86 -9.27
C TRP A 217 -10.01 -0.56 -7.76
N TYR A 218 -11.08 0.12 -7.34
CA TYR A 218 -11.36 0.34 -5.91
C TYR A 218 -11.68 -0.97 -5.19
N LEU A 219 -12.42 -1.89 -5.81
CA LEU A 219 -12.70 -3.22 -5.26
C LEU A 219 -11.41 -4.02 -5.03
N ARG A 220 -10.46 -3.99 -5.97
CA ARG A 220 -9.14 -4.61 -5.78
C ARG A 220 -8.44 -4.04 -4.55
N ASN A 221 -8.38 -2.72 -4.42
CA ASN A 221 -7.74 -2.07 -3.27
C ASN A 221 -8.46 -2.36 -1.94
N LEU A 222 -9.78 -2.51 -1.96
CA LEU A 222 -10.54 -2.91 -0.77
C LEU A 222 -10.26 -4.37 -0.37
N ALA A 223 -10.15 -5.28 -1.34
CA ALA A 223 -9.76 -6.66 -1.08
C ALA A 223 -8.32 -6.77 -0.55
N ILE A 224 -7.40 -6.00 -1.12
CA ILE A 224 -6.02 -5.87 -0.61
C ILE A 224 -6.03 -5.38 0.84
N TYR A 225 -6.78 -4.31 1.13
CA TYR A 225 -6.94 -3.80 2.49
C TYR A 225 -7.47 -4.88 3.43
N SER A 226 -8.50 -5.63 3.04
CA SER A 226 -9.02 -6.75 3.84
C SER A 226 -7.96 -7.82 4.12
N ASN A 227 -7.13 -8.15 3.14
CA ASN A 227 -6.03 -9.10 3.31
C ASN A 227 -4.95 -8.57 4.26
N ILE A 228 -4.62 -7.27 4.18
CA ILE A 228 -3.68 -6.59 5.09
C ILE A 228 -4.23 -6.67 6.51
N THR A 229 -5.45 -6.20 6.76
CA THR A 229 -6.01 -6.14 8.12
C THR A 229 -6.19 -7.51 8.75
N ASN A 230 -6.48 -8.54 7.96
CA ASN A 230 -6.57 -9.93 8.45
C ASN A 230 -5.21 -10.54 8.82
N GLN A 231 -4.10 -9.96 8.34
CA GLN A 231 -2.75 -10.47 8.58
C GLN A 231 -1.92 -9.59 9.52
N VAL A 232 -2.41 -8.41 9.92
CA VAL A 232 -1.81 -7.59 10.98
C VAL A 232 -2.31 -8.07 12.33
N GLU A 233 -1.39 -8.43 13.22
CA GLU A 233 -1.70 -8.86 14.58
C GLU A 233 -1.49 -7.71 15.58
N PRO A 234 -2.14 -7.74 16.76
CA PRO A 234 -1.91 -6.73 17.82
C PRO A 234 -0.44 -6.66 18.31
N SER A 235 0.32 -7.74 18.09
CA SER A 235 1.74 -7.83 18.40
C SER A 235 2.62 -7.04 17.41
N ASP A 236 2.13 -6.77 16.20
CA ASP A 236 2.86 -6.05 15.17
C ASP A 236 3.01 -4.58 15.53
N LYS A 237 4.27 -4.13 15.63
CA LYS A 237 4.59 -2.74 15.97
C LYS A 237 4.78 -1.87 14.74
N TYR A 238 5.32 -2.45 13.67
CA TYR A 238 5.63 -1.72 12.45
C TYR A 238 5.55 -2.68 11.26
N VAL A 239 4.75 -2.32 10.26
CA VAL A 239 4.50 -3.10 9.05
C VAL A 239 4.89 -2.27 7.83
N ILE A 240 5.60 -2.88 6.89
CA ILE A 240 5.97 -2.26 5.62
C ILE A 240 5.19 -2.93 4.49
N LEU A 241 4.56 -2.11 3.66
CA LEU A 241 3.75 -2.51 2.50
C LEU A 241 4.45 -2.06 1.22
N ILE A 242 4.74 -2.99 0.30
CA ILE A 242 5.43 -2.72 -0.97
C ILE A 242 4.47 -3.01 -2.12
N PHE A 243 4.07 -1.95 -2.82
CA PHE A 243 3.06 -1.99 -3.89
C PHE A 243 3.44 -1.07 -5.04
N GLY A 244 2.92 -1.32 -6.23
CA GLY A 244 2.89 -0.37 -7.32
C GLY A 244 2.26 0.95 -6.88
N GLN A 245 2.79 2.07 -7.37
CA GLN A 245 2.39 3.41 -6.96
C GLN A 245 0.86 3.64 -7.06
N GLY A 246 0.19 3.02 -8.03
CA GLY A 246 -1.24 3.20 -8.26
C GLY A 246 -2.13 2.77 -7.09
N HIS A 247 -1.67 1.86 -6.24
CA HIS A 247 -2.42 1.38 -5.08
C HIS A 247 -2.35 2.33 -3.88
N ILE A 248 -1.24 3.08 -3.76
CA ILE A 248 -0.90 3.82 -2.55
C ILE A 248 -1.97 4.84 -2.15
N PRO A 249 -2.56 5.67 -3.05
CA PRO A 249 -3.54 6.66 -2.63
C PRO A 249 -4.79 6.05 -1.98
N ILE A 250 -5.30 4.94 -2.52
CA ILE A 250 -6.52 4.28 -2.01
C ILE A 250 -6.19 3.52 -0.72
N LEU A 251 -5.11 2.74 -0.70
CA LEU A 251 -4.69 2.03 0.51
C LEU A 251 -4.38 2.99 1.66
N LYS A 252 -3.70 4.10 1.38
CA LYS A 252 -3.41 5.15 2.37
C LYS A 252 -4.69 5.70 2.97
N HIS A 253 -5.69 6.04 2.15
CA HIS A 253 -6.99 6.47 2.63
C HIS A 253 -7.63 5.41 3.54
N LEU A 254 -7.74 4.15 3.09
CA LEU A 254 -8.37 3.08 3.87
C LEU A 254 -7.67 2.84 5.21
N LEU A 255 -6.33 2.83 5.23
CA LEU A 255 -5.53 2.61 6.44
C LEU A 255 -5.56 3.81 7.41
N GLN A 256 -5.59 5.05 6.91
CA GLN A 256 -5.65 6.25 7.75
C GLN A 256 -6.98 6.40 8.50
N TYR A 257 -8.07 5.86 7.95
CA TYR A 257 -9.40 5.88 8.56
C TYR A 257 -9.70 4.66 9.44
N ASN A 258 -8.70 3.81 9.69
CA ASN A 258 -8.75 2.76 10.69
C ASN A 258 -7.97 3.21 11.93
N ASP A 259 -8.64 3.25 13.09
CA ASP A 259 -8.07 3.77 14.33
C ASP A 259 -7.00 2.87 14.95
N ASP A 260 -6.86 1.63 14.47
CA ASP A 260 -5.81 0.69 14.87
C ASP A 260 -4.44 0.99 14.25
N PHE A 261 -4.38 1.88 13.25
CA PHE A 261 -3.17 2.13 12.48
C PHE A 261 -2.69 3.58 12.58
N GLU A 262 -1.37 3.73 12.48
CA GLU A 262 -0.69 5.01 12.25
C GLU A 262 0.04 4.91 10.91
N VAL A 263 -0.43 5.62 9.88
CA VAL A 263 0.24 5.62 8.57
C VAL A 263 1.46 6.53 8.60
N VAL A 264 2.62 5.96 8.29
CA VAL A 264 3.92 6.64 8.29
C VAL A 264 4.29 7.06 6.88
N GLU A 265 4.69 8.33 6.71
CA GLU A 265 5.15 8.86 5.43
C GLU A 265 6.56 8.37 5.09
N LEU A 266 6.78 7.96 3.84
CA LEU A 266 8.09 7.47 3.37
C LEU A 266 9.22 8.49 3.59
N SER A 267 8.92 9.78 3.42
CA SER A 267 9.87 10.89 3.63
C SER A 267 10.37 11.01 5.08
N SER A 268 9.63 10.47 6.05
CA SER A 268 10.07 10.43 7.45
C SER A 268 11.08 9.29 7.72
N VAL A 269 11.13 8.29 6.85
CA VAL A 269 11.99 7.10 6.97
C VAL A 269 13.23 7.21 6.10
N LEU A 270 13.06 7.66 4.85
CA LEU A 270 14.14 7.82 3.87
C LEU A 270 14.57 9.29 3.80
N LYS A 271 15.70 9.61 4.44
CA LYS A 271 16.30 10.96 4.42
C LYS A 271 16.83 11.34 3.05
#